data_AF-A0A661V622-F1
#
_entry.id   AF-A0A661V622-F1
#
_cell.length_a   1.000
_cell.length_b   1.000
_cell.length_c   1.000
_cell.angle_alpha   90.00
_cell.angle_beta   90.00
_cell.angle_gamma   90.00
#
_symmetry.space_group_name_H-M   'P 1'
#
loop_
_entity.id
_entity.type
_entity.pdbx_description
1 polymer ?
#
loop_
_entity_poly.entity_id
_entity_poly.type
_entity_poly.pdbx_seq_one_letter_code
_entity_poly.pdbx_strand_id
1 'polypeptide(L)'
;MDFKLAKEQQALKEEFEDFFREEMKNAPPEYGRGGMEGIYATQEGFQFHKYMARKLGERGWLSRPWPKEYGGVEAPLMEQLIFNEVAAYHRAPGVDPFGIGMFAPTLLVGANEEQKKRLLPPLARGEAFYCQGWSEPDAGSDLASLTTTAVKDGDHYVINGQKTWTSGAHRADHMFLLARTDPDSTRSRGLAMFNLRMDHPGIEVSPILYMDNKHLYNDVFLTDVRVPEDDRIGPENEGWNLTRATMNFERSG
;
A
#
# COMPACT_ATOMS: atom_id res chain seq x y z
N MET A 1 -37.24 -12.92 4.37
CA MET A 1 -35.82 -12.74 4.07
C MET A 1 -35.07 -13.02 5.37
N ASP A 2 -34.16 -13.98 5.36
CA ASP A 2 -33.31 -14.28 6.52
C ASP A 2 -32.01 -13.48 6.35
N PHE A 3 -31.63 -12.73 7.38
CA PHE A 3 -30.45 -11.86 7.40
C PHE A 3 -29.31 -12.45 8.24
N LYS A 4 -29.44 -13.70 8.69
CA LYS A 4 -28.41 -14.39 9.46
C LYS A 4 -27.33 -14.96 8.53
N LEU A 5 -26.12 -15.07 9.07
CA LEU A 5 -25.05 -15.83 8.42
C LEU A 5 -25.43 -17.31 8.32
N ALA A 6 -25.01 -17.94 7.22
CA ALA A 6 -25.04 -19.39 7.09
C ALA A 6 -24.09 -20.04 8.13
N LYS A 7 -24.25 -21.34 8.38
CA LYS A 7 -23.44 -22.05 9.38
C LYS A 7 -21.95 -22.00 9.04
N GLU A 8 -21.61 -22.14 7.77
CA GLU A 8 -20.25 -22.10 7.26
C GLU A 8 -19.63 -20.70 7.43
N GLN A 9 -20.44 -19.65 7.21
CA GLN A 9 -20.04 -18.26 7.43
C GLN A 9 -19.83 -17.94 8.91
N GLN A 10 -20.68 -18.50 9.79
CA GLN A 10 -20.53 -18.37 11.25
C GLN A 10 -19.25 -19.08 11.74
N ALA A 11 -18.98 -20.29 11.25
CA ALA A 11 -17.75 -21.01 11.59
C ALA A 11 -16.48 -20.26 11.11
N LEU A 12 -16.54 -19.66 9.92
CA LEU A 12 -15.44 -18.83 9.41
C LEU A 12 -15.24 -17.56 10.25
N LYS A 13 -16.33 -16.93 10.69
CA LYS A 13 -16.27 -15.78 11.60
C LYS A 13 -15.59 -16.16 12.92
N GLU A 14 -15.98 -17.29 13.50
CA GLU A 14 -15.39 -17.84 14.74
C GLU A 14 -13.90 -18.15 14.56
N GLU A 15 -13.49 -18.72 13.43
CA GLU A 15 -12.07 -18.96 13.11
C GLU A 15 -11.24 -17.67 13.14
N PHE A 16 -11.73 -16.60 12.51
CA PHE A 16 -11.05 -15.30 12.53
C PHE A 16 -11.04 -14.70 13.94
N GLU A 17 -12.15 -14.76 14.65
CA GLU A 17 -12.25 -14.22 16.02
C GLU A 17 -11.27 -14.91 16.95
N ASP A 18 -11.18 -16.24 16.90
CA ASP A 18 -10.26 -17.00 17.74
C ASP A 18 -8.80 -16.70 17.39
N PHE A 19 -8.48 -16.60 16.09
CA PHE A 19 -7.14 -16.20 15.65
C PHE A 19 -6.74 -14.82 16.19
N PHE A 20 -7.57 -13.80 15.95
CA PHE A 20 -7.23 -12.44 16.40
C PHE A 20 -7.27 -12.30 17.92
N ARG A 21 -8.18 -12.99 18.62
CA ARG A 21 -8.21 -13.03 20.08
C ARG A 21 -6.93 -13.59 20.67
N GLU A 22 -6.35 -14.62 20.04
CA GLU A 22 -5.10 -15.22 20.50
C GLU A 22 -3.90 -14.33 20.17
N GLU A 23 -3.73 -13.94 18.91
CA GLU A 23 -2.55 -13.18 18.48
C GLU A 23 -2.48 -11.79 19.12
N MET A 24 -3.63 -11.13 19.33
CA MET A 24 -3.67 -9.81 19.95
C MET A 24 -3.30 -9.79 21.44
N LYS A 25 -3.20 -10.96 22.11
CA LYS A 25 -2.60 -11.03 23.47
C LYS A 25 -1.14 -10.59 23.48
N ASN A 26 -0.46 -10.71 22.34
CA ASN A 26 0.94 -10.34 22.15
C ASN A 26 1.10 -8.92 21.59
N ALA A 27 0.01 -8.17 21.41
CA ALA A 27 0.07 -6.84 20.82
C ALA A 27 0.83 -5.86 21.75
N PRO A 28 1.77 -5.07 21.21
CA PRO A 28 2.43 -4.01 21.95
C PRO A 28 1.41 -3.03 22.57
N PRO A 29 1.69 -2.43 23.75
CA PRO A 29 0.78 -1.50 24.42
C PRO A 29 0.34 -0.31 23.55
N GLU A 30 1.17 0.09 22.57
CA GLU A 30 0.91 1.20 21.67
C GLU A 30 -0.21 0.92 20.67
N TYR A 31 -0.47 -0.35 20.33
CA TYR A 31 -1.52 -0.74 19.37
C TYR A 31 -2.94 -0.44 19.86
N GLY A 32 -3.20 -0.55 21.16
CA GLY A 32 -4.53 -0.35 21.72
C GLY A 32 -5.04 1.10 21.67
N ARG A 33 -4.18 2.06 21.29
CA ARG A 33 -4.42 3.51 21.51
C ARG A 33 -4.43 4.40 20.25
N GLY A 34 -4.04 3.94 19.06
CA GLY A 34 -4.07 4.80 17.86
C GLY A 34 -3.88 3.99 16.59
N GLY A 35 -4.66 4.30 15.54
CA GLY A 35 -4.78 3.53 14.29
C GLY A 35 -3.43 3.24 13.60
N MET A 36 -3.07 4.03 12.59
CA MET A 36 -1.78 3.83 11.91
C MET A 36 -0.59 4.18 12.82
N GLU A 37 -0.79 5.06 13.80
CA GLU A 37 0.27 5.44 14.73
C GLU A 37 0.76 4.25 15.58
N GLY A 38 -0.14 3.36 16.01
CA GLY A 38 0.24 2.14 16.73
C GLY A 38 1.06 1.17 15.88
N ILE A 39 0.96 1.28 14.55
CA ILE A 39 1.73 0.49 13.58
C ILE A 39 3.09 1.12 13.29
N TYR A 40 3.11 2.38 12.88
CA TYR A 40 4.31 2.95 12.24
C TYR A 40 5.19 3.77 13.20
N ALA A 41 4.63 4.33 14.28
CA ALA A 41 5.35 5.28 15.13
C ALA A 41 6.43 4.65 16.02
N THR A 42 6.37 3.34 16.28
CA THR A 42 7.36 2.62 17.10
C THR A 42 7.94 1.42 16.36
N GLN A 43 9.12 0.98 16.79
CA GLN A 43 9.77 -0.21 16.22
C GLN A 43 8.95 -1.47 16.52
N GLU A 44 8.49 -1.59 17.75
CA GLU A 44 7.71 -2.72 18.28
C GLU A 44 6.37 -2.80 17.55
N GLY A 45 5.73 -1.65 17.34
CA GLY A 45 4.52 -1.50 16.55
C GLY A 45 4.68 -2.12 15.17
N PHE A 46 5.73 -1.69 14.46
CA PHE A 46 5.96 -2.13 13.09
C PHE A 46 6.41 -3.59 13.03
N GLN A 47 7.20 -4.09 13.98
CA GLN A 47 7.58 -5.50 14.03
C GLN A 47 6.37 -6.41 14.26
N PHE A 48 5.44 -6.03 15.14
CA PHE A 48 4.20 -6.78 15.31
C PHE A 48 3.31 -6.72 14.06
N HIS A 49 3.31 -5.58 13.35
CA HIS A 49 2.64 -5.47 12.05
C HIS A 49 3.19 -6.48 11.04
N LYS A 50 4.52 -6.55 10.90
CA LYS A 50 5.18 -7.50 10.00
C LYS A 50 4.90 -8.95 10.40
N TYR A 51 4.96 -9.25 11.70
CA TYR A 51 4.63 -10.57 12.24
C TYR A 51 3.20 -10.99 11.87
N MET A 52 2.22 -10.11 12.10
CA MET A 52 0.83 -10.38 11.73
C MET A 52 0.65 -10.52 10.22
N ALA A 53 1.29 -9.66 9.42
CA ALA A 53 1.25 -9.75 7.96
C ALA A 53 1.70 -11.13 7.47
N ARG A 54 2.78 -11.68 8.04
CA ARG A 54 3.25 -13.05 7.72
C ARG A 54 2.23 -14.11 8.09
N LYS A 55 1.66 -14.05 9.30
CA LYS A 55 0.63 -15.01 9.75
C LYS A 55 -0.63 -14.98 8.88
N LEU A 56 -1.06 -13.79 8.48
CA LEU A 56 -2.19 -13.60 7.58
C LEU A 56 -1.86 -14.10 6.17
N GLY A 57 -0.66 -13.80 5.66
CA GLY A 57 -0.19 -14.24 4.35
C GLY A 57 -0.06 -15.76 4.23
N GLU A 58 0.46 -16.43 5.26
CA GLU A 58 0.53 -17.91 5.35
C GLU A 58 -0.84 -18.59 5.19
N ARG A 59 -1.92 -17.88 5.57
CA ARG A 59 -3.31 -18.37 5.50
C ARG A 59 -4.03 -17.88 4.24
N GLY A 60 -3.38 -17.08 3.39
CA GLY A 60 -4.01 -16.43 2.23
C GLY A 60 -5.03 -15.35 2.61
N TRP A 61 -4.96 -14.80 3.83
CA TRP A 61 -5.93 -13.83 4.34
C TRP A 61 -5.65 -12.40 3.92
N LEU A 62 -4.42 -12.07 3.52
CA LEU A 62 -4.10 -10.74 2.96
C LEU A 62 -4.66 -10.53 1.56
N SER A 63 -4.73 -11.60 0.77
CA SER A 63 -5.03 -11.60 -0.67
C SER A 63 -6.34 -12.32 -1.00
N ARG A 64 -7.28 -12.37 -0.06
CA ARG A 64 -8.54 -13.14 -0.18
C ARG A 64 -9.26 -12.96 -1.52
N PRO A 65 -9.52 -11.74 -2.02
CA PRO A 65 -10.23 -11.56 -3.29
C PRO A 65 -9.40 -11.90 -4.53
N TRP A 66 -8.08 -12.09 -4.42
CA TRP A 66 -7.22 -12.13 -5.59
C TRP A 66 -7.28 -13.50 -6.30
N PRO A 67 -6.95 -13.53 -7.61
CA PRO A 67 -6.72 -14.79 -8.32
C PRO A 67 -5.63 -15.64 -7.65
N LYS A 68 -5.81 -16.97 -7.69
CA LYS A 68 -4.87 -17.93 -7.08
C LYS A 68 -3.46 -17.84 -7.67
N GLU A 69 -3.34 -17.55 -8.96
CA GLU A 69 -2.04 -17.40 -9.64
C GLU A 69 -1.17 -16.28 -9.05
N TYR A 70 -1.77 -15.32 -8.34
CA TYR A 70 -1.09 -14.20 -7.67
C TYR A 70 -1.01 -14.36 -6.16
N GLY A 71 -1.32 -15.57 -5.64
CA GLY A 71 -1.29 -15.86 -4.21
C GLY A 71 -2.58 -15.53 -3.46
N GLY A 72 -3.70 -15.30 -4.17
CA GLY A 72 -5.02 -15.17 -3.56
C GLY A 72 -5.75 -16.49 -3.37
N VAL A 73 -6.99 -16.42 -2.88
CA VAL A 73 -7.87 -17.59 -2.68
C VAL A 73 -9.22 -17.45 -3.37
N GLU A 74 -9.46 -16.37 -4.12
CA GLU A 74 -10.72 -16.08 -4.83
C GLU A 74 -11.95 -16.16 -3.92
N ALA A 75 -11.81 -15.66 -2.68
CA ALA A 75 -12.85 -15.76 -1.67
C ALA A 75 -14.14 -15.04 -2.11
N PRO A 76 -15.33 -15.62 -1.87
CA PRO A 76 -16.60 -14.92 -2.07
C PRO A 76 -16.70 -13.61 -1.27
N LEU A 77 -17.46 -12.64 -1.79
CA LEU A 77 -17.61 -11.31 -1.16
C LEU A 77 -18.04 -11.37 0.31
N MET A 78 -18.95 -12.28 0.66
CA MET A 78 -19.41 -12.44 2.05
C MET A 78 -18.29 -12.87 2.99
N GLU A 79 -17.36 -13.72 2.55
CA GLU A 79 -16.22 -14.12 3.38
C GLU A 79 -15.21 -12.99 3.55
N GLN A 80 -15.03 -12.17 2.52
CA GLN A 80 -14.20 -10.96 2.60
C GLN A 80 -14.79 -9.98 3.62
N LEU A 81 -16.11 -9.76 3.57
CA LEU A 81 -16.81 -8.90 4.53
C LEU A 81 -16.69 -9.41 5.97
N ILE A 82 -16.84 -10.73 6.19
CA ILE A 82 -16.68 -11.33 7.51
C ILE A 82 -15.25 -11.12 8.04
N PHE A 83 -14.23 -11.33 7.19
CA PHE A 83 -12.85 -11.08 7.57
C PHE A 83 -12.62 -9.61 7.95
N ASN A 84 -13.06 -8.68 7.11
CA ASN A 84 -12.90 -7.24 7.34
C ASN A 84 -13.63 -6.79 8.62
N GLU A 85 -14.84 -7.30 8.88
CA GLU A 85 -15.60 -7.02 10.11
C GLU A 85 -14.84 -7.47 11.36
N VAL A 86 -14.36 -8.73 11.37
CA VAL A 86 -13.64 -9.28 12.53
C VAL A 86 -12.29 -8.58 12.72
N ALA A 87 -11.52 -8.39 11.65
CA ALA A 87 -10.24 -7.68 11.71
C ALA A 87 -10.42 -6.25 12.26
N ALA A 88 -11.45 -5.53 11.80
CA ALA A 88 -11.78 -4.19 12.30
C ALA A 88 -12.22 -4.21 13.78
N TYR A 89 -13.06 -5.17 14.18
CA TYR A 89 -13.49 -5.33 15.58
C TYR A 89 -12.31 -5.52 16.53
N HIS A 90 -11.34 -6.33 16.12
CA HIS A 90 -10.11 -6.60 16.88
C HIS A 90 -9.02 -5.53 16.70
N ARG A 91 -9.22 -4.54 15.80
CA ARG A 91 -8.18 -3.57 15.38
C ARG A 91 -6.89 -4.27 14.96
N ALA A 92 -7.03 -5.36 14.20
CA ALA A 92 -5.95 -6.25 13.88
C ALA A 92 -4.89 -5.57 12.97
N PRO A 93 -3.59 -5.74 13.25
CA PRO A 93 -2.54 -5.36 12.31
C PRO A 93 -2.34 -6.39 11.21
N GLY A 94 -1.39 -6.10 10.31
CA GLY A 94 -0.85 -7.03 9.33
C GLY A 94 -1.32 -6.79 7.91
N VAL A 95 -2.49 -6.19 7.72
CA VAL A 95 -2.91 -5.72 6.40
C VAL A 95 -2.24 -4.38 6.12
N ASP A 96 -1.30 -4.36 5.17
CA ASP A 96 -0.66 -3.12 4.71
C ASP A 96 -1.67 -2.28 3.89
N PRO A 97 -2.15 -1.13 4.37
CA PRO A 97 -3.17 -0.35 3.66
C PRO A 97 -2.69 0.13 2.29
N PHE A 98 -1.39 0.40 2.15
CA PHE A 98 -0.81 0.92 0.91
C PHE A 98 -0.57 -0.19 -0.12
N GLY A 99 0.06 -1.29 0.29
CA GLY A 99 0.37 -2.41 -0.58
C GLY A 99 -0.84 -3.28 -0.90
N ILE A 100 -1.51 -3.80 0.14
CA ILE A 100 -2.67 -4.70 -0.01
C ILE A 100 -3.94 -3.93 -0.38
N GLY A 101 -4.21 -2.84 0.33
CA GLY A 101 -5.47 -2.10 0.19
C GLY A 101 -5.56 -1.25 -1.08
N MET A 102 -4.42 -0.76 -1.59
CA MET A 102 -4.41 0.21 -2.69
C MET A 102 -3.60 -0.26 -3.90
N PHE A 103 -2.31 -0.56 -3.73
CA PHE A 103 -1.43 -0.80 -4.86
C PHE A 103 -1.70 -2.13 -5.56
N ALA A 104 -1.86 -3.21 -4.82
CA ALA A 104 -2.14 -4.52 -5.38
C ALA A 104 -3.43 -4.59 -6.23
N PRO A 105 -4.60 -4.07 -5.79
CA PRO A 105 -5.78 -4.06 -6.66
C PRO A 105 -5.58 -3.17 -7.89
N THR A 106 -4.78 -2.10 -7.80
CA THR A 106 -4.36 -1.31 -8.97
C THR A 106 -3.50 -2.13 -9.94
N LEU A 107 -2.55 -2.92 -9.43
CA LEU A 107 -1.74 -3.83 -10.26
C LEU A 107 -2.60 -4.88 -10.95
N LEU A 108 -3.57 -5.48 -10.23
CA LEU A 108 -4.48 -6.47 -10.81
C LEU A 108 -5.26 -5.91 -12.01
N VAL A 109 -5.64 -4.62 -11.94
CA VAL A 109 -6.39 -3.95 -13.01
C VAL A 109 -5.49 -3.49 -14.16
N GLY A 110 -4.31 -2.95 -13.87
CA GLY A 110 -3.56 -2.14 -14.85
C GLY A 110 -2.09 -2.49 -15.07
N ALA A 111 -1.52 -3.43 -14.31
CA ALA A 111 -0.16 -3.91 -14.57
C ALA A 111 -0.14 -4.97 -15.68
N ASN A 112 1.03 -5.17 -16.29
CA ASN A 112 1.23 -6.29 -17.19
C ASN A 112 1.43 -7.61 -16.39
N GLU A 113 1.39 -8.74 -17.08
CA GLU A 113 1.46 -10.06 -16.45
C GLU A 113 2.80 -10.34 -15.74
N GLU A 114 3.91 -9.84 -16.27
CA GLU A 114 5.24 -10.00 -15.65
C GLU A 114 5.32 -9.22 -14.34
N GLN A 115 4.80 -7.98 -14.32
CA GLN A 115 4.68 -7.16 -13.13
C GLN A 115 3.77 -7.79 -12.09
N LYS A 116 2.59 -8.32 -12.48
CA LYS A 116 1.69 -9.00 -11.54
C LYS A 116 2.36 -10.20 -10.88
N LYS A 117 3.02 -11.06 -11.67
CA LYS A 117 3.75 -12.25 -11.17
C LYS A 117 4.92 -11.88 -10.26
N ARG A 118 5.57 -10.74 -10.51
CA ARG A 118 6.70 -10.25 -9.70
C ARG A 118 6.26 -9.57 -8.40
N LEU A 119 5.22 -8.72 -8.46
CA LEU A 119 4.89 -7.77 -7.40
C LEU A 119 3.78 -8.25 -6.45
N LEU A 120 2.78 -9.00 -6.94
CA LEU A 120 1.66 -9.44 -6.10
C LEU A 120 2.02 -10.55 -5.11
N PRO A 121 2.80 -11.59 -5.47
CA PRO A 121 3.07 -12.67 -4.52
C PRO A 121 3.80 -12.25 -3.24
N PRO A 122 4.82 -11.36 -3.25
CA PRO A 122 5.42 -10.84 -2.02
C PRO A 122 4.43 -10.08 -1.13
N LEU A 123 3.52 -9.31 -1.72
CA LEU A 123 2.44 -8.63 -1.00
C LEU A 123 1.50 -9.65 -0.34
N ALA A 124 1.02 -10.64 -1.10
CA ALA A 124 0.13 -11.70 -0.61
C ALA A 124 0.74 -12.50 0.56
N ARG A 125 2.06 -12.66 0.57
CA ARG A 125 2.81 -13.34 1.65
C ARG A 125 3.18 -12.44 2.83
N GLY A 126 2.85 -11.15 2.80
CA GLY A 126 3.18 -10.18 3.86
C GLY A 126 4.68 -9.86 3.92
N GLU A 127 5.37 -9.85 2.77
CA GLU A 127 6.83 -9.68 2.68
C GLU A 127 7.28 -8.31 2.22
N ALA A 128 6.39 -7.54 1.62
CA ALA A 128 6.66 -6.21 1.09
C ALA A 128 5.66 -5.21 1.65
N PHE A 129 6.16 -4.07 2.13
CA PHE A 129 5.36 -2.98 2.67
C PHE A 129 5.54 -1.73 1.82
N TYR A 130 4.43 -1.04 1.55
CA TYR A 130 4.42 0.12 0.66
C TYR A 130 4.11 1.42 1.40
N CYS A 131 4.50 2.53 0.78
CA CYS A 131 3.95 3.86 1.05
C CYS A 131 3.46 4.51 -0.25
N GLN A 132 2.67 5.58 -0.13
CA GLN A 132 2.12 6.31 -1.27
C GLN A 132 2.92 7.58 -1.56
N GLY A 133 3.55 7.65 -2.74
CA GLY A 133 4.34 8.80 -3.18
C GLY A 133 3.57 9.76 -4.07
N TRP A 134 2.52 10.41 -3.56
CA TRP A 134 1.60 11.19 -4.39
C TRP A 134 1.67 12.69 -4.10
N SER A 135 1.18 13.09 -2.92
CA SER A 135 1.10 14.49 -2.50
C SER A 135 2.46 15.19 -2.51
N GLU A 136 2.48 16.43 -2.96
CA GLU A 136 3.63 17.33 -2.93
C GLU A 136 3.28 18.58 -2.11
N PRO A 137 4.27 19.37 -1.64
CA PRO A 137 3.99 20.59 -0.89
C PRO A 137 2.96 21.51 -1.56
N ASP A 138 3.01 21.62 -2.89
CA ASP A 138 2.12 22.46 -3.70
C ASP A 138 1.03 21.66 -4.46
N ALA A 139 0.94 20.34 -4.27
CA ALA A 139 -0.02 19.46 -4.93
C ALA A 139 -0.65 18.45 -3.96
N GLY A 140 -1.73 18.87 -3.30
CA GLY A 140 -2.57 18.02 -2.44
C GLY A 140 -3.91 17.69 -3.11
N SER A 141 -4.95 18.49 -2.82
CA SER A 141 -6.29 18.31 -3.39
C SER A 141 -6.31 18.37 -4.93
N ASP A 142 -5.45 19.21 -5.52
CA ASP A 142 -5.19 19.20 -6.97
C ASP A 142 -4.00 18.29 -7.30
N LEU A 143 -4.13 16.99 -7.00
CA LEU A 143 -3.04 16.02 -7.19
C LEU A 143 -2.46 16.04 -8.62
N ALA A 144 -3.28 16.37 -9.61
CA ALA A 144 -2.87 16.41 -11.01
C ALA A 144 -1.85 17.53 -11.31
N SER A 145 -1.71 18.53 -10.44
CA SER A 145 -0.73 19.62 -10.60
C SER A 145 0.70 19.25 -10.17
N LEU A 146 0.93 18.02 -9.72
CA LEU A 146 2.24 17.55 -9.27
C LEU A 146 3.36 17.79 -10.30
N THR A 147 4.56 17.99 -9.76
CA THR A 147 5.76 18.48 -10.44
C THR A 147 6.96 17.56 -10.32
N THR A 148 6.93 16.55 -9.45
CA THR A 148 7.96 15.48 -9.45
C THR A 148 8.07 14.92 -10.87
N THR A 149 9.29 14.92 -11.42
CA THR A 149 9.56 14.51 -12.80
C THR A 149 10.15 13.12 -12.85
N ALA A 150 9.92 12.41 -13.96
CA ALA A 150 10.59 11.18 -14.31
C ALA A 150 11.03 11.27 -15.78
N VAL A 151 12.31 11.54 -16.01
CA VAL A 151 12.85 11.74 -17.38
C VAL A 151 13.48 10.45 -17.86
N LYS A 152 13.08 9.98 -19.04
CA LYS A 152 13.62 8.75 -19.64
C LYS A 152 15.10 8.94 -20.02
N ASP A 153 15.94 8.01 -19.58
CA ASP A 153 17.38 7.92 -19.84
C ASP A 153 17.75 6.46 -20.14
N GLY A 154 17.70 6.10 -21.43
CA GLY A 154 17.90 4.72 -21.88
C GLY A 154 16.76 3.80 -21.43
N ASP A 155 17.13 2.76 -20.67
CA ASP A 155 16.26 1.75 -20.06
C ASP A 155 15.81 2.12 -18.63
N HIS A 156 16.09 3.35 -18.19
CA HIS A 156 15.72 3.87 -16.88
C HIS A 156 14.96 5.20 -16.98
N TYR A 157 14.33 5.59 -15.88
CA TYR A 157 13.88 6.94 -15.61
C TYR A 157 14.75 7.55 -14.51
N VAL A 158 15.11 8.82 -14.67
CA VAL A 158 15.73 9.64 -13.62
C VAL A 158 14.64 10.49 -12.98
N ILE A 159 14.43 10.29 -11.69
CA ILE A 159 13.34 10.91 -10.94
C ILE A 159 13.87 11.99 -10.00
N ASN A 160 13.28 13.18 -10.11
CA ASN A 160 13.61 14.35 -9.29
C ASN A 160 12.33 15.01 -8.76
N GLY A 161 12.29 15.30 -7.44
CA GLY A 161 11.16 15.98 -6.82
C GLY A 161 11.07 15.79 -5.31
N GLN A 162 9.92 16.12 -4.75
CA GLN A 162 9.60 15.95 -3.33
C GLN A 162 8.17 15.47 -3.17
N LYS A 163 7.99 14.45 -2.33
CA LYS A 163 6.69 14.04 -1.80
C LYS A 163 6.57 14.45 -0.34
N THR A 164 5.35 14.69 0.11
CA THR A 164 5.04 15.08 1.48
C THR A 164 3.85 14.29 2.00
N TRP A 165 3.63 14.32 3.32
CA TRP A 165 2.59 13.53 4.01
C TRP A 165 2.68 12.03 3.72
N THR A 166 3.86 11.52 3.34
CA THR A 166 4.04 10.12 2.93
C THR A 166 4.02 9.23 4.19
N SER A 167 2.85 8.71 4.53
CA SER A 167 2.66 7.82 5.68
C SER A 167 3.58 6.61 5.64
N GLY A 168 4.27 6.33 6.74
CA GLY A 168 5.06 5.12 6.89
C GLY A 168 6.30 5.00 5.99
N ALA A 169 6.71 6.07 5.28
CA ALA A 169 7.84 6.03 4.34
C ALA A 169 9.15 5.53 4.97
N HIS A 170 9.40 5.89 6.22
CA HIS A 170 10.58 5.45 7.01
C HIS A 170 10.55 3.95 7.37
N ARG A 171 9.45 3.25 7.10
CA ARG A 171 9.26 1.81 7.34
C ARG A 171 9.02 1.00 6.06
N ALA A 172 8.64 1.65 4.97
CA ALA A 172 8.25 0.98 3.73
C ALA A 172 9.47 0.45 2.97
N ASP A 173 9.29 -0.70 2.32
CA ASP A 173 10.28 -1.27 1.40
C ASP A 173 10.14 -0.62 0.01
N HIS A 174 8.92 -0.22 -0.36
CA HIS A 174 8.56 0.31 -1.66
C HIS A 174 7.64 1.54 -1.57
N MET A 175 7.61 2.32 -2.63
CA MET A 175 6.69 3.44 -2.84
C MET A 175 6.01 3.28 -4.19
N PHE A 176 4.69 3.35 -4.23
CA PHE A 176 4.01 3.57 -5.52
C PHE A 176 3.95 5.07 -5.81
N LEU A 177 4.89 5.51 -6.62
CA LEU A 177 5.18 6.91 -6.90
C LEU A 177 4.35 7.38 -8.11
N LEU A 178 3.85 8.62 -8.05
CA LEU A 178 3.29 9.32 -9.20
C LEU A 178 4.23 10.46 -9.61
N ALA A 179 4.67 10.46 -10.87
CA ALA A 179 5.59 11.46 -11.41
C ALA A 179 5.19 11.87 -12.84
N ARG A 180 5.62 13.05 -13.27
CA ARG A 180 5.40 13.60 -14.60
C ARG A 180 6.49 13.13 -15.57
N THR A 181 6.10 12.40 -16.59
CA THR A 181 6.98 11.90 -17.67
C THR A 181 6.97 12.78 -18.91
N ASP A 182 5.89 13.55 -19.14
CA ASP A 182 5.81 14.53 -20.22
C ASP A 182 5.90 15.96 -19.65
N PRO A 183 7.00 16.70 -19.86
CA PRO A 183 7.21 18.04 -19.31
C PRO A 183 6.30 19.11 -19.93
N ASP A 184 5.77 18.89 -21.13
CA ASP A 184 4.87 19.82 -21.82
C ASP A 184 3.40 19.58 -21.43
N SER A 185 3.13 18.46 -20.75
CA SER A 185 1.82 18.15 -20.24
C SER A 185 1.49 18.94 -18.98
N THR A 186 0.18 19.16 -18.78
CA THR A 186 -0.34 19.72 -17.53
C THR A 186 -1.49 18.86 -17.02
N ARG A 187 -1.73 18.96 -15.71
CA ARG A 187 -2.79 18.22 -15.01
C ARG A 187 -2.61 16.70 -15.18
N SER A 188 -3.71 16.00 -15.44
CA SER A 188 -3.80 14.55 -15.44
C SER A 188 -3.11 13.85 -16.61
N ARG A 189 -2.76 14.59 -17.68
CA ARG A 189 -1.99 14.03 -18.78
C ARG A 189 -0.50 14.03 -18.42
N GLY A 190 0.23 13.06 -18.96
CA GLY A 190 1.69 13.02 -18.83
C GLY A 190 2.21 12.58 -17.48
N LEU A 191 1.36 11.94 -16.67
CA LEU A 191 1.74 11.31 -15.42
C LEU A 191 2.02 9.82 -15.65
N ALA A 192 2.93 9.23 -14.89
CA ALA A 192 3.18 7.80 -14.86
C ALA A 192 3.31 7.32 -13.41
N MET A 193 2.89 6.08 -13.17
CA MET A 193 3.02 5.42 -11.87
C MET A 193 4.24 4.50 -11.88
N PHE A 194 5.00 4.48 -10.79
CA PHE A 194 6.20 3.67 -10.64
C PHE A 194 6.16 2.86 -9.36
N ASN A 195 6.69 1.63 -9.40
CA ASN A 195 7.09 0.88 -8.23
C ASN A 195 8.54 1.25 -7.86
N LEU A 196 8.71 2.16 -6.92
CA LEU A 196 10.03 2.63 -6.49
C LEU A 196 10.48 1.88 -5.24
N ARG A 197 11.67 1.26 -5.24
CA ARG A 197 12.26 0.75 -4.00
C ARG A 197 12.77 1.91 -3.14
N MET A 198 12.48 1.88 -1.84
CA MET A 198 12.88 2.93 -0.91
C MET A 198 14.37 2.93 -0.56
N ASP A 199 15.11 1.89 -0.98
CA ASP A 199 16.57 1.76 -0.81
C ASP A 199 17.38 2.27 -2.02
N HIS A 200 16.72 2.80 -3.06
CA HIS A 200 17.44 3.40 -4.18
C HIS A 200 18.29 4.61 -3.72
N PRO A 201 19.53 4.74 -4.23
CA PRO A 201 20.33 5.94 -4.00
C PRO A 201 19.59 7.20 -4.48
N GLY A 202 19.71 8.29 -3.71
CA GLY A 202 19.05 9.55 -4.01
C GLY A 202 17.70 9.76 -3.32
N ILE A 203 17.21 8.75 -2.58
CA ILE A 203 16.02 8.88 -1.72
C ILE A 203 16.45 9.32 -0.31
N GLU A 204 15.86 10.41 0.17
CA GLU A 204 16.00 10.87 1.56
C GLU A 204 14.61 10.98 2.20
N VAL A 205 14.46 10.42 3.40
CA VAL A 205 13.21 10.45 4.16
C VAL A 205 13.38 11.33 5.40
N SER A 206 12.58 12.38 5.52
CA SER A 206 12.59 13.31 6.64
C SER A 206 11.28 13.23 7.45
N PRO A 207 11.33 13.17 8.79
CA PRO A 207 10.13 13.02 9.61
C PRO A 207 9.28 14.29 9.64
N ILE A 208 7.96 14.12 9.56
CA ILE A 208 6.99 15.16 9.95
C ILE A 208 6.36 14.72 11.27
N LEU A 209 6.72 15.40 12.35
CA LEU A 209 6.27 15.07 13.69
C LEU A 209 4.90 15.66 13.98
N TYR A 210 4.06 14.87 14.65
CA TYR A 210 2.80 15.33 15.21
C TYR A 210 3.04 16.30 16.38
N MET A 211 1.98 16.98 16.81
CA MET A 211 2.02 17.82 18.03
C MET A 211 2.39 17.03 19.29
N ASP A 212 2.15 15.71 19.32
CA ASP A 212 2.54 14.80 20.41
C ASP A 212 3.88 14.08 20.14
N ASN A 213 4.67 14.57 19.17
CA ASN A 213 5.96 14.04 18.72
C ASN A 213 5.93 12.62 18.13
N LYS A 214 4.76 12.06 17.84
CA LYS A 214 4.69 10.80 17.07
C LYS A 214 5.10 11.01 15.62
N HIS A 215 5.65 9.95 15.02
CA HIS A 215 6.18 9.96 13.67
C HIS A 215 5.39 8.98 12.79
N LEU A 216 4.48 9.50 11.98
CA LEU A 216 3.78 8.74 10.94
C LEU A 216 4.14 9.27 9.55
N TYR A 217 4.02 10.58 9.37
CA TYR A 217 4.23 11.25 8.09
C TYR A 217 5.70 11.57 7.84
N ASN A 218 6.03 11.69 6.56
CA ASN A 218 7.38 11.95 6.10
C ASN A 218 7.31 12.89 4.89
N ASP A 219 8.31 13.76 4.80
CA ASP A 219 8.77 14.27 3.51
C ASP A 219 9.72 13.23 2.89
N VAL A 220 9.63 13.05 1.58
CA VAL A 220 10.52 12.18 0.81
C VAL A 220 11.10 12.99 -0.34
N PHE A 221 12.43 13.17 -0.32
CA PHE A 221 13.17 13.88 -1.36
C PHE A 221 13.77 12.86 -2.33
N LEU A 222 13.68 13.19 -3.62
CA LEU A 222 14.12 12.35 -4.73
C LEU A 222 15.11 13.16 -5.55
N THR A 223 16.38 12.75 -5.52
CA THR A 223 17.48 13.41 -6.26
C THR A 223 18.17 12.40 -7.16
N ASP A 224 17.99 12.56 -8.47
CA ASP A 224 18.55 11.71 -9.52
C ASP A 224 18.33 10.19 -9.29
N VAL A 225 17.15 9.84 -8.76
CA VAL A 225 16.79 8.46 -8.45
C VAL A 225 16.58 7.69 -9.76
N ARG A 226 17.38 6.67 -10.02
CA ARG A 226 17.31 5.85 -11.24
C ARG A 226 16.41 4.65 -11.04
N VAL A 227 15.32 4.58 -11.81
CA VAL A 227 14.32 3.51 -11.75
C VAL A 227 14.25 2.78 -13.10
N PRO A 228 14.35 1.44 -13.16
CA PRO A 228 14.19 0.70 -14.42
C PRO A 228 12.84 0.96 -15.08
N GLU A 229 12.78 0.97 -16.42
CA GLU A 229 11.52 1.10 -17.15
C GLU A 229 10.49 0.03 -16.78
N ASP A 230 10.94 -1.18 -16.43
CA ASP A 230 10.08 -2.30 -16.01
C ASP A 230 9.32 -2.07 -14.69
N ASP A 231 9.76 -1.09 -13.90
CA ASP A 231 9.06 -0.65 -12.68
C ASP A 231 8.04 0.47 -12.95
N ARG A 232 7.89 0.93 -14.20
CA ARG A 232 6.77 1.79 -14.62
C ARG A 232 5.50 0.95 -14.81
N ILE A 233 4.46 1.26 -14.06
CA ILE A 233 3.19 0.53 -14.10
C ILE A 233 2.27 1.12 -15.17
N GLY A 234 1.70 0.26 -16.01
CA GLY A 234 0.81 0.66 -17.11
C GLY A 234 1.55 1.34 -18.27
N PRO A 235 0.86 2.06 -19.17
CA PRO A 235 1.47 2.85 -20.25
C PRO A 235 2.05 4.20 -19.78
N GLU A 236 3.02 4.73 -20.53
CA GLU A 236 3.68 6.00 -20.21
C GLU A 236 2.67 7.14 -20.43
N ASN A 237 2.73 8.20 -19.62
CA ASN A 237 1.78 9.32 -19.66
C ASN A 237 0.31 8.98 -19.32
N GLU A 238 0.00 7.72 -18.99
CA GLU A 238 -1.34 7.25 -18.64
C GLU A 238 -1.53 6.91 -17.16
N GLY A 239 -0.59 7.30 -16.30
CA GLY A 239 -0.61 7.04 -14.85
C GLY A 239 -1.88 7.50 -14.15
N TRP A 240 -2.54 8.56 -14.65
CA TRP A 240 -3.81 9.04 -14.07
C TRP A 240 -4.94 8.01 -14.14
N ASN A 241 -4.93 7.10 -15.11
CA ASN A 241 -5.91 6.01 -15.18
C ASN A 241 -5.75 5.07 -13.97
N LEU A 242 -4.51 4.72 -13.65
CA LEU A 242 -4.17 3.90 -12.48
C LEU A 242 -4.41 4.65 -11.17
N THR A 243 -4.10 5.94 -11.11
CA THR A 243 -4.38 6.80 -9.95
C THR A 243 -5.88 6.80 -9.63
N ARG A 244 -6.75 6.94 -10.65
CA ARG A 244 -8.21 6.87 -10.45
C ARG A 244 -8.69 5.51 -9.95
N ALA A 245 -8.13 4.42 -10.46
CA ALA A 245 -8.45 3.08 -9.96
C ALA A 245 -8.03 2.95 -8.48
N THR A 246 -6.81 3.38 -8.15
CA THR A 246 -6.27 3.36 -6.78
C THR A 246 -7.16 4.16 -5.81
N MET A 247 -7.59 5.37 -6.18
CA MET A 247 -8.49 6.21 -5.36
C MET A 247 -9.86 5.57 -5.12
N ASN A 248 -10.34 4.71 -6.01
CA ASN A 248 -11.57 3.96 -5.77
C ASN A 248 -11.35 2.88 -4.70
N PHE A 249 -10.21 2.17 -4.75
CA PHE A 249 -9.86 1.14 -3.76
C PHE A 249 -9.58 1.73 -2.37
N GLU A 250 -8.94 2.91 -2.32
CA GLU A 250 -8.74 3.65 -1.07
C GLU A 250 -10.04 3.95 -0.32
N ARG A 251 -11.16 4.12 -1.04
CA ARG A 251 -12.47 4.42 -0.45
C ARG A 251 -13.28 3.18 -0.08
N SER A 252 -13.02 2.05 -0.74
CA SER A 252 -13.81 0.83 -0.61
C SER A 252 -13.21 -0.18 0.37
N GLY A 253 -12.21 0.23 1.17
CA GLY A 253 -11.45 -0.62 2.10
C GLY A 253 -12.27 -1.66 2.86
#